data_AF-A0A4Q5UA60-F1
#
_entry.id   AF-A0A4Q5UA60-F1
#
_cell.length_a   1.000
_cell.length_b   1.000
_cell.length_c   1.000
_cell.angle_alpha   90.00
_cell.angle_beta   90.00
_cell.angle_gamma   90.00
#
_symmetry.space_group_name_H-M   'P 1'
#
loop_
_entity.id
_entity.type
_entity.pdbx_description
1 polymer ?
#
loop_
_entity_poly.entity_id
_entity_poly.type
_entity_poly.pdbx_seq_one_letter_code
_entity_poly.pdbx_strand_id
1 'polypeptide(L)' 'RKPFPEFYQRLLDRYNVKPEDAVFIDDNFRNVEAARKMGIESIHFTSPDNLREELKRLGVL' A
#
# COMPACT_ATOMS: atom_id res chain seq x y z
N ARG A 1 -15.08 -0.32 0.34
CA ARG A 1 -14.32 -0.39 1.62
C ARG A 1 -13.17 -1.36 1.43
N LYS A 2 -12.07 -1.24 2.16
CA LYS A 2 -11.05 -2.30 2.20
C LYS A 2 -11.68 -3.60 2.72
N PRO A 3 -11.27 -4.79 2.25
CA PRO A 3 -10.21 -5.06 1.27
C PRO A 3 -10.73 -5.17 -0.19
N PHE A 4 -11.89 -4.60 -0.51
CA PHE A 4 -12.46 -4.75 -1.86
C PHE A 4 -11.66 -3.96 -2.92
N PRO A 5 -11.33 -4.56 -4.09
CA PRO A 5 -10.54 -3.93 -5.16
C PRO A 5 -11.00 -2.53 -5.57
N GLU A 6 -12.31 -2.29 -5.62
CA GLU A 6 -12.90 -1.01 -6.05
C GLU A 6 -12.61 0.12 -5.06
N PHE A 7 -12.17 -0.18 -3.83
CA PHE A 7 -11.66 0.83 -2.93
C PHE A 7 -10.31 1.39 -3.42
N TYR A 8 -9.38 0.51 -3.77
CA TYR A 8 -8.03 0.88 -4.21
C TYR A 8 -8.08 1.53 -5.59
N GLN A 9 -8.84 0.95 -6.52
CA GLN A 9 -9.02 1.52 -7.87
C GLN A 9 -9.53 2.96 -7.80
N ARG A 10 -10.54 3.24 -6.96
CA ARG A 10 -11.06 4.60 -6.78
C ARG A 10 -10.02 5.59 -6.26
N LEU A 11 -9.04 5.15 -5.46
CA LEU A 11 -7.96 6.02 -4.98
C LEU A 11 -6.97 6.31 -6.10
N LEU A 12 -6.56 5.27 -6.83
CA LEU A 12 -5.68 5.41 -8.00
C LEU A 12 -6.29 6.35 -9.05
N ASP A 13 -7.57 6.15 -9.40
CA ASP A 13 -8.29 6.98 -10.35
C ASP A 13 -8.43 8.43 -9.87
N ARG A 14 -8.83 8.61 -8.61
CA ARG A 14 -9.06 9.94 -8.02
C ARG A 14 -7.79 10.79 -8.01
N TYR A 15 -6.65 10.18 -7.71
CA TYR A 15 -5.39 10.87 -7.62
C TYR A 15 -4.55 10.78 -8.89
N ASN A 16 -5.04 10.08 -9.92
CA ASN A 16 -4.33 9.82 -11.17
C ASN A 16 -2.92 9.24 -10.92
N VAL A 17 -2.85 8.26 -10.02
CA VAL A 17 -1.61 7.58 -9.61
C VAL A 17 -1.64 6.16 -10.18
N LYS A 18 -0.51 5.71 -10.73
CA LYS A 18 -0.36 4.32 -11.16
C LYS A 18 -0.05 3.42 -9.95
N PRO A 19 -0.49 2.16 -9.94
CA PRO A 19 -0.19 1.24 -8.85
C PRO A 19 1.30 1.16 -8.50
N GLU A 20 2.16 1.14 -9.51
CA GLU A 20 3.62 1.06 -9.37
C GLU A 20 4.27 2.32 -8.74
N ASP A 21 3.56 3.45 -8.77
CA ASP A 21 4.02 4.73 -8.21
C ASP A 21 3.48 4.97 -6.79
N ALA A 22 2.78 3.98 -6.21
CA ALA A 22 2.12 4.09 -4.90
C ALA A 22 2.62 3.06 -3.91
N VAL A 23 2.72 3.48 -2.64
CA VAL A 23 2.91 2.58 -1.49
C VAL A 23 1.67 2.60 -0.60
N PHE A 24 1.14 1.43 -0.26
CA PHE A 24 0.03 1.24 0.67
C PHE A 24 0.51 0.67 2.00
N ILE A 25 0.15 1.31 3.11
CA ILE A 25 0.59 0.93 4.46
C ILE A 25 -0.66 0.72 5.33
N ASP A 26 -0.79 -0.45 5.94
CA ASP A 26 -1.94 -0.81 6.79
C ASP A 26 -1.54 -1.87 7.80
N ASP A 27 -2.16 -1.86 8.99
CA ASP A 27 -1.93 -2.83 10.06
C ASP A 27 -2.74 -4.12 9.88
N ASN A 28 -3.78 -4.10 9.04
CA ASN A 28 -4.56 -5.29 8.72
C ASN A 28 -4.01 -6.01 7.49
N PHE A 29 -3.43 -7.18 7.72
CA PHE A 29 -2.83 -8.02 6.67
C PHE A 29 -3.76 -8.29 5.47
N ARG A 30 -5.08 -8.42 5.67
CA ARG A 30 -6.02 -8.64 4.55
C ARG A 30 -6.12 -7.44 3.61
N ASN A 31 -5.94 -6.23 4.14
CA ASN A 31 -5.94 -5.01 3.33
C ASN A 31 -4.63 -4.88 2.54
N VAL A 32 -3.51 -5.26 3.16
CA VAL A 32 -2.18 -5.25 2.53
C VAL A 32 -2.17 -6.21 1.35
N GLU A 33 -2.64 -7.45 1.55
CA GLU A 33 -2.68 -8.46 0.49
C GLU A 33 -3.62 -8.06 -0.66
N ALA A 34 -4.74 -7.38 -0.35
CA ALA A 34 -5.62 -6.87 -1.39
C ALA A 34 -4.97 -5.75 -2.22
N ALA A 35 -4.23 -4.84 -1.59
CA ALA A 35 -3.47 -3.81 -2.29
C ALA A 35 -2.37 -4.40 -3.18
N ARG A 36 -1.61 -5.39 -2.68
CA ARG A 36 -0.60 -6.12 -3.48
C ARG A 36 -1.20 -6.76 -4.72
N LYS A 37 -2.38 -7.37 -4.61
CA LYS A 37 -3.10 -7.96 -5.77
C LYS A 37 -3.54 -6.92 -6.80
N MET A 38 -3.64 -5.65 -6.42
CA MET A 38 -3.89 -4.53 -7.33
C MET A 38 -2.60 -3.97 -7.96
N GLY A 39 -1.44 -4.56 -7.68
CA GLY A 39 -0.14 -4.09 -8.17
C GLY A 39 0.44 -2.92 -7.37
N ILE A 40 -0.10 -2.61 -6.19
CA ILE A 40 0.38 -1.53 -5.33
C ILE A 40 1.45 -2.08 -4.40
N GLU A 41 2.62 -1.43 -4.34
CA GLU A 41 3.65 -1.77 -3.35
C GLU A 41 3.05 -1.63 -1.95
N SER A 42 3.20 -2.63 -1.08
CA SER A 42 2.43 -2.66 0.16
C SER A 42 3.18 -3.20 1.36
N ILE A 43 3.10 -2.44 2.46
CA ILE A 43 3.77 -2.72 3.73
C ILE A 43 2.72 -3.08 4.78
N HIS A 44 2.88 -4.24 5.42
CA HIS A 44 2.13 -4.57 6.62
C HIS A 44 2.76 -3.88 7.82
N PHE A 45 2.03 -2.90 8.37
CA PHE A 45 2.49 -2.16 9.53
C PHE A 45 2.48 -3.05 10.78
N THR A 46 3.68 -3.35 11.30
CA THR A 46 3.87 -4.11 12.54
C THR A 46 4.49 -3.27 13.65
N SER A 47 5.36 -2.30 13.29
CA SER A 47 5.97 -1.34 14.22
C SER A 47 6.55 -0.15 13.45
N PRO A 48 6.77 1.01 14.12
CA PRO A 48 7.44 2.15 13.51
C PRO A 48 8.85 1.84 12.98
N ASP A 49 9.64 1.05 13.71
CA ASP A 49 11.00 0.69 13.30
C ASP A 49 11.00 -0.17 12.04
N ASN A 50 10.11 -1.17 11.97
CA ASN A 50 9.96 -1.99 10.77
C ASN A 50 9.51 -1.15 9.56
N LEU A 51 8.52 -0.27 9.75
CA LEU A 51 8.07 0.63 8.68
C LEU A 51 9.20 1.54 8.18
N ARG A 52 10.02 2.08 9.09
CA ARG A 52 11.15 2.94 8.72
C ARG A 52 12.14 2.21 7.82
N GLU A 53 12.45 0.95 8.14
CA GLU A 53 13.37 0.14 7.33
C GLU A 53 12.77 -0.26 5.97
N GLU A 54 11.46 -0.54 5.90
CA GLU A 54 10.77 -0.77 4.62
C GLU A 54 10.80 0.48 3.73
N LEU A 55 10.51 1.66 4.29
CA LEU A 55 10.52 2.92 3.54
C LEU A 55 11.92 3.27 3.01
N LYS A 56 12.98 3.01 3.78
CA LYS A 56 14.36 3.14 3.29
C LYS A 56 14.67 2.18 2.15
N ARG A 57 14.21 0.91 2.23
CA ARG A 57 14.38 -0.08 1.15
C ARG A 57 13.75 0.38 -0.16
N LEU A 58 12.60 1.06 -0.07
CA LEU A 58 11.89 1.62 -1.22
C LEU A 58 12.48 2.95 -1.71
N GLY A 59 13.45 3.54 -0.99
CA GLY A 59 14.07 4.81 -1.36
C GLY A 59 13.17 6.04 -1.18
N VAL A 60 12.16 5.96 -0.30
CA VAL A 60 11.17 7.02 -0.05
C VAL A 60 11.35 7.74 1.30
N LEU A 61 12.45 7.45 2.01
CA LEU A 61 12.87 8.09 3.26
C LEU A 61 14.35 8.46 3.20
#